data_AF-A0A2N9LD76-F1
#
_entry.id   AF-A0A2N9LD76-F1
#
_cell.length_a   1.000
_cell.length_b   1.000
_cell.length_c   1.000
_cell.angle_alpha   90.00
_cell.angle_beta   90.00
_cell.angle_gamma   90.00
#
_symmetry.space_group_name_H-M   'P 1'
#
loop_
_entity.id
_entity.type
_entity.pdbx_description
1 polymer ?
#
loop_
_entity_poly.entity_id
_entity_poly.type
_entity_poly.pdbx_seq_one_letter_code
_entity_poly.pdbx_strand_id
1 'polypeptide(L)'
;MFILSIVVNTGMWFERFVIIVTSLTRDFLPSAWGTYRATKWDYMTFFGTVAFFVFMFLLFVRFLPMIPMNEIRMLLPGAKIKPKAAVEAGD
;
A
#
# COMPACT_ATOMS: atom_id res chain seq x y z
N MET A 1 -10.16 -12.48 -3.09
CA MET A 1 -8.99 -11.64 -2.78
C MET A 1 -9.28 -10.54 -1.77
N PHE A 2 -10.36 -9.76 -1.89
CA PHE A 2 -10.67 -8.65 -0.98
C PHE A 2 -10.71 -9.01 0.53
N ILE A 3 -11.45 -10.06 0.90
CA ILE A 3 -11.55 -10.50 2.31
C ILE A 3 -10.19 -10.97 2.84
N LEU A 4 -9.47 -11.79 2.05
CA LEU A 4 -8.14 -12.27 2.40
C LEU A 4 -7.14 -11.12 2.58
N SER A 5 -7.16 -10.10 1.72
CA SER A 5 -6.27 -8.94 1.87
C SER A 5 -6.51 -8.18 3.17
N ILE A 6 -7.75 -8.06 3.64
CA ILE A 6 -8.07 -7.39 4.91
C ILE A 6 -7.54 -8.21 6.09
N VAL A 7 -7.76 -9.53 6.06
CA VAL A 7 -7.28 -10.45 7.09
C VAL A 7 -5.76 -10.40 7.21
N VAL A 8 -5.05 -10.47 6.07
CA VAL A 8 -3.58 -10.43 6.07
C VAL A 8 -3.05 -9.10 6.60
N ASN A 9 -3.58 -7.95 6.14
CA ASN A 9 -3.13 -6.64 6.64
C ASN A 9 -3.37 -6.49 8.14
N THR A 10 -4.53 -6.93 8.63
CA THR A 10 -4.84 -6.90 10.07
C THR A 10 -3.92 -7.85 10.85
N GLY A 11 -3.64 -9.04 10.31
CA GLY A 11 -2.73 -10.02 10.90
C GLY A 11 -1.29 -9.50 11.03
N MET A 12 -0.77 -8.86 9.98
CA MET A 12 0.57 -8.25 10.02
C MET A 12 0.67 -7.12 11.05
N TRP A 13 -0.41 -6.34 11.21
CA TRP A 13 -0.46 -5.33 12.26
C TRP A 13 -0.47 -5.97 13.67
N PHE A 14 -1.23 -7.04 13.87
CA PHE A 14 -1.22 -7.79 15.13
C PHE A 14 0.13 -8.42 15.44
N GLU A 15 0.85 -8.95 14.45
CA GLU A 15 2.22 -9.44 14.63
C GLU A 15 3.11 -8.37 15.27
N ARG A 16 3.10 -7.14 14.72
CA ARG A 16 3.87 -6.00 15.27
C ARG A 16 3.39 -5.58 16.64
N PHE A 17 2.07 -5.55 16.87
CA PHE A 17 1.51 -5.26 18.19
C PHE A 17 1.99 -6.26 19.24
N VAL A 18 1.96 -7.56 18.94
CA VAL A 18 2.41 -8.62 19.85
C VAL A 18 3.90 -8.49 20.13
N ILE A 19 4.75 -8.34 19.09
CA ILE A 19 6.21 -8.23 19.28
C ILE A 19 6.56 -7.07 20.20
N ILE A 20 5.92 -5.91 20.03
CA ILE A 20 6.25 -4.70 20.80
C ILE A 20 5.66 -4.76 22.21
N VAL A 21 4.35 -5.07 22.34
CA VAL A 21 3.67 -4.97 23.64
C VAL A 21 4.08 -6.10 24.58
N THR A 22 4.18 -7.33 24.08
CA THR A 22 4.49 -8.47 24.97
C THR A 22 5.93 -8.45 25.44
N SER A 23 6.88 -8.01 24.59
CA SER A 23 8.29 -7.85 24.99
C SER A 23 8.46 -6.77 26.06
N LEU A 24 7.73 -5.65 25.96
CA LEU A 24 7.88 -4.53 26.91
C LEU A 24 7.09 -4.73 28.22
N THR A 25 6.04 -5.53 28.20
CA THR A 25 5.22 -5.81 29.40
C THR A 25 6.01 -6.60 30.46
N ARG A 26 6.94 -7.45 30.04
CA ARG A 26 7.75 -8.32 30.91
C ARG A 26 9.24 -8.13 30.64
N ASP A 27 9.78 -7.07 31.21
CA ASP A 27 11.21 -6.74 31.11
C ASP A 27 12.04 -7.38 32.24
N PHE A 28 13.36 -7.21 32.18
CA PHE A 28 14.35 -7.80 33.09
C PHE A 28 14.13 -7.48 34.58
N LEU A 29 13.53 -6.32 34.91
CA LEU A 29 13.22 -5.92 36.28
C LEU A 29 11.75 -6.21 36.63
N PRO A 30 11.45 -7.04 37.64
CA PRO A 30 10.07 -7.34 38.05
C PRO A 30 9.27 -6.13 38.54
N SER A 31 9.94 -5.08 39.04
CA SER A 31 9.28 -3.84 39.49
C SER A 31 8.79 -2.96 38.34
N ALA A 32 9.30 -3.16 37.12
CA ALA A 32 8.92 -2.40 35.93
C ALA A 32 7.83 -3.09 35.11
N TRP A 33 7.28 -4.22 35.59
CA TRP A 33 6.21 -4.92 34.90
C TRP A 33 4.96 -4.06 34.83
N GLY A 34 4.64 -3.62 33.61
CA GLY A 34 3.47 -2.82 33.29
C GLY A 34 2.37 -3.65 32.64
N THR A 35 1.29 -2.98 32.26
CA THR A 35 0.31 -3.52 31.31
C THR A 35 -0.06 -2.40 30.34
N TYR A 36 0.06 -2.66 29.04
CA TYR A 36 -0.36 -1.70 28.04
C TYR A 36 -1.88 -1.70 27.90
N ARG A 37 -2.48 -0.52 28.08
CA ARG A 37 -3.90 -0.27 27.79
C ARG A 37 -4.00 0.91 26.84
N ALA A 38 -4.36 0.62 25.60
CA ALA A 38 -4.62 1.66 24.61
C ALA A 38 -5.76 2.58 25.09
N THR A 39 -5.49 3.87 25.06
CA THR A 39 -6.45 4.92 25.34
C THR A 39 -7.26 5.23 24.09
N LYS A 40 -8.36 5.99 24.26
CA LYS A 40 -9.18 6.44 23.12
C LYS A 40 -8.36 7.24 22.10
N TRP A 41 -7.33 7.94 22.55
CA TRP A 41 -6.45 8.73 21.69
C TRP A 41 -5.58 7.84 20.79
N ASP A 42 -5.08 6.71 21.27
CA ASP A 42 -4.28 5.78 20.46
C ASP A 42 -5.09 5.27 19.25
N TYR A 43 -6.34 4.86 19.48
CA TYR A 43 -7.24 4.41 18.42
C TYR A 43 -7.64 5.55 17.46
N MET A 44 -7.93 6.74 17.98
CA MET A 44 -8.24 7.91 17.15
C MET A 44 -7.08 8.30 16.25
N THR A 45 -5.85 8.24 16.76
CA THR A 45 -4.66 8.59 15.98
C THR A 45 -4.39 7.52 14.91
N PHE A 46 -4.55 6.24 15.25
CA PHE A 46 -4.43 5.14 14.29
C PHE A 46 -5.45 5.22 13.16
N PHE A 47 -6.74 5.44 13.48
CA PHE A 47 -7.75 5.60 12.44
C PHE A 47 -7.57 6.91 11.67
N GLY A 48 -7.10 7.96 12.35
CA GLY A 48 -6.78 9.25 11.75
C GLY A 48 -5.71 9.16 10.67
N THR A 49 -4.64 8.38 10.87
CA THR A 49 -3.60 8.20 9.84
C THR A 49 -4.11 7.42 8.63
N VAL A 50 -4.96 6.40 8.84
CA VAL A 50 -5.60 5.68 7.72
C VAL A 50 -6.55 6.59 6.94
N ALA A 51 -7.39 7.35 7.64
CA ALA A 51 -8.29 8.31 7.01
C ALA A 51 -7.52 9.40 6.25
N PHE A 52 -6.43 9.90 6.83
CA PHE A 52 -5.57 10.89 6.18
C PHE A 52 -4.87 10.33 4.95
N PHE A 53 -4.37 9.10 5.01
CA PHE A 53 -3.81 8.41 3.84
C PHE A 53 -4.84 8.26 2.72
N VAL A 54 -6.05 7.78 3.04
CA VAL A 54 -7.13 7.64 2.05
C VAL A 54 -7.53 9.01 1.50
N PHE A 55 -7.62 10.04 2.34
CA PHE A 55 -7.90 11.40 1.92
C PHE A 55 -6.86 11.91 0.91
N MET A 56 -5.56 11.79 1.23
CA MET A 56 -4.50 12.18 0.30
C MET A 56 -4.47 11.32 -0.98
N PHE A 57 -4.75 10.03 -0.87
CA PHE A 57 -4.84 9.13 -2.02
C PHE A 57 -5.99 9.51 -2.97
N LEU A 58 -7.16 9.84 -2.42
CA LEU A 58 -8.29 10.31 -3.22
C LEU A 58 -7.98 11.66 -3.90
N LEU A 59 -7.28 12.54 -3.19
CA LEU A 59 -6.78 13.81 -3.74
C LEU A 59 -5.83 13.55 -4.92
N PHE A 60 -4.87 12.63 -4.75
CA PHE A 60 -3.96 12.22 -5.81
C PHE A 60 -4.69 11.68 -7.04
N VAL A 61 -5.65 10.75 -6.86
CA VAL A 61 -6.45 10.20 -7.96
C VAL A 61 -7.28 11.26 -8.68
N ARG A 62 -7.71 12.31 -7.96
CA ARG A 62 -8.52 13.38 -8.54
C ARG A 62 -7.72 14.37 -9.39
N PHE A 63 -6.47 14.67 -8.99
CA PHE A 63 -5.64 15.70 -9.61
C PHE A 63 -4.56 15.17 -10.55
N LEU A 64 -4.09 13.93 -10.36
CA LEU A 64 -3.04 13.32 -11.17
C LEU A 64 -3.55 12.06 -11.90
N PRO A 65 -3.02 11.76 -13.10
CA PRO A 65 -3.30 10.51 -13.77
C PRO A 65 -2.68 9.34 -12.98
N MET A 66 -3.53 8.39 -12.56
CA MET A 66 -3.09 7.21 -11.80
C MET A 66 -2.19 6.27 -12.62
N ILE A 67 -2.32 6.29 -13.94
CA ILE A 67 -1.58 5.41 -14.85
C ILE A 67 -0.55 6.24 -15.62
N PRO A 68 0.75 5.87 -15.61
CA PRO A 68 1.77 6.56 -16.38
C PRO A 68 1.56 6.33 -17.88
N MET A 69 1.04 7.34 -18.59
CA MET A 69 0.71 7.23 -20.01
C MET A 69 1.94 6.96 -20.89
N ASN A 70 3.13 7.42 -20.50
CA ASN A 70 4.35 7.22 -21.27
C ASN A 70 4.73 5.73 -21.40
N GLU A 71 4.56 4.96 -20.32
CA GLU A 71 4.86 3.52 -20.30
C GLU A 71 3.81 2.72 -21.08
N ILE A 72 2.52 3.05 -20.89
CA ILE A 72 1.42 2.37 -21.60
C ILE A 72 1.56 2.53 -23.13
N ARG A 73 1.99 3.70 -23.60
CA ARG A 73 2.19 3.96 -25.04
C ARG A 73 3.29 3.11 -25.67
N MET A 74 4.31 2.72 -24.92
CA MET A 74 5.37 1.83 -25.41
C MET A 74 4.95 0.36 -25.40
N LEU A 75 4.07 -0.03 -24.48
CA LEU A 75 3.57 -1.41 -24.36
C LEU A 75 2.42 -1.72 -25.34
N LEU A 76 1.78 -0.70 -25.92
CA LEU A 76 0.67 -0.87 -26.86
C LEU A 76 1.15 -1.52 -28.18
N PRO A 77 0.51 -2.62 -28.64
CA PRO A 77 0.87 -3.33 -29.87
C PRO A 77 0.89 -2.46 -31.14
N GLY A 78 0.16 -1.34 -31.14
CA GLY A 78 0.11 -0.38 -32.25
C GLY A 78 1.40 0.44 -32.45
N ALA A 79 2.33 0.41 -31.49
CA ALA A 79 3.66 1.03 -31.63
C ALA A 79 4.66 0.14 -32.39
N LYS A 80 4.31 -1.11 -32.71
CA LYS A 80 5.12 -1.94 -33.60
C LYS A 80 4.98 -1.40 -35.03
N ILE A 81 5.91 -0.54 -35.44
CA ILE A 81 6.08 -0.14 -36.84
C ILE A 81 6.19 -1.42 -37.66
N LYS A 82 5.15 -1.76 -38.45
CA LYS A 82 5.28 -2.81 -39.47
C LYS A 82 6.33 -2.32 -40.46
N PRO A 83 7.48 -3.00 -40.64
CA PRO A 83 8.38 -2.65 -41.73
C PRO A 83 7.59 -2.78 -43.04
N LYS A 84 7.58 -1.71 -43.85
CA LYS A 84 7.02 -1.70 -45.21
C LYS A 84 7.78 -2.74 -46.02
N ALA A 85 7.29 -3.98 -46.01
CA ALA A 85 7.84 -5.05 -46.83
C ALA A 85 7.52 -4.75 -48.29
N ALA A 86 8.51 -4.21 -49.00
CA ALA A 86 8.79 -4.50 -50.41
C ALA A 86 7.60 -4.46 -51.40
N VAL A 87 6.75 -3.44 -51.36
CA VAL A 87 5.74 -3.18 -52.41
C VAL A 87 6.24 -2.13 -53.40
N GLU A 88 7.47 -2.22 -53.93
CA GLU A 88 7.96 -1.40 -55.07
C GLU A 88 9.10 -2.12 -55.83
N ALA A 89 8.98 -3.43 -56.09
CA ALA A 89 9.88 -4.16 -56.99
C ALA A 89 9.06 -5.10 -57.88
N GLY A 90 8.28 -4.49 -58.77
CA GLY A 90 7.39 -5.21 -59.67
C GLY A 90 6.52 -4.24 -60.47
N ASP A 91 7.17 -3.31 -61.16
CA ASP A 91 6.78 -2.68 -62.43
C ASP A 91 8.06 -2.15 -63.11
#